data_AF-A0AAF0F7Q7-F1
#
_entry.id   AF-A0AAF0F7Q7-F1
#
_cell.length_a   1.000
_cell.length_b   1.000
_cell.length_c   1.000
_cell.angle_alpha   90.00
_cell.angle_beta   90.00
_cell.angle_gamma   90.00
#
_symmetry.space_group_name_H-M   'P 1'
#
loop_
_entity.id
_entity.type
_entity.pdbx_description
1 polymer ?
#
loop_
_entity_poly.entity_id
_entity_poly.type
_entity_poly.pdbx_seq_one_letter_code
_entity_poly.pdbx_strand_id
1 'polypeptide(L)'
;MSAARRDDGGASPMSGAGASPASESDSAGDTADDLLARLLQCDEQLAELLQTASSAVCALAPDAADDTPSENKGTFEDHTQHWFSTLNDVQLALREAAHALRHARLPPLTPPAVALARLSGEAGVAGPAHALSAETPWSLSTLRLREAAWRHVATSLRDAAHRASAEDAATTLDALKQYTNVVSDSGDFESIDAYKPLDATTNPSLILAAVKEEKYAKLIDPAVEYAKKQSGNKDQQVEAAVDRLLVLFGQEILKIIPGRVSTEVDAHLSFDTQGTIEKAKQLIALYESQGISKDRVLVKIASTYEGIKAAAELEAKHGIHCNLTLLFGFCQAVACAEAKVTLISPFVGRILDWYKKNKPDGNYDGANDPGVESVKHIYEYYKQQGVETIVMGASFRNTSEIEELAGCDYLTISPGLLEKLKADSKPLDRKLSVEKAKAAKAIPKVEYLQHEQKFRIALLNDEMAFDKLHEGIRKFAADAQTLKGIIEKKF
;
A
#
# COMPACT_ATOMS: atom_id res chain seq x y z
N MET A 1 -7.03 -1.79 54.92
CA MET A 1 -8.00 -1.28 55.92
C MET A 1 -7.84 0.24 56.00
N SER A 2 -8.91 0.96 56.38
CA SER A 2 -9.03 2.37 56.83
C SER A 2 -7.84 3.32 56.60
N ALA A 3 -7.97 4.41 55.82
CA ALA A 3 -8.82 5.61 56.02
C ALA A 3 -8.13 6.70 56.90
N ALA A 4 -8.25 8.00 56.65
CA ALA A 4 -8.80 8.71 55.48
C ALA A 4 -8.42 10.22 55.47
N ARG A 5 -8.48 10.83 54.27
CA ARG A 5 -8.96 12.20 53.94
C ARG A 5 -8.48 13.43 54.75
N ARG A 6 -7.98 14.43 53.99
CA ARG A 6 -8.42 15.86 53.96
C ARG A 6 -8.12 16.72 55.20
N ASP A 7 -8.20 18.05 55.21
CA ASP A 7 -8.01 19.18 54.25
C ASP A 7 -7.54 20.38 55.17
N ASP A 8 -7.24 21.62 54.80
CA ASP A 8 -7.42 22.47 53.60
C ASP A 8 -6.27 23.53 53.56
N GLY A 9 -6.40 24.61 52.79
CA GLY A 9 -5.37 25.66 52.60
C GLY A 9 -5.30 26.79 53.63
N GLY A 10 -4.45 27.80 53.35
CA GLY A 10 -4.26 29.03 54.12
C GLY A 10 -3.08 29.85 53.58
N ALA A 11 -3.27 31.15 53.30
CA ALA A 11 -2.29 31.97 52.55
C ALA A 11 -2.02 33.33 53.20
N SER A 12 -0.83 33.91 52.89
CA SER A 12 -0.37 35.27 53.27
C SER A 12 -0.06 35.45 54.79
N PRO A 13 0.73 36.48 55.23
CA PRO A 13 0.98 37.77 54.55
C PRO A 13 2.38 38.44 54.67
N MET A 14 2.51 39.57 53.95
CA MET A 14 3.24 40.82 54.30
C MET A 14 4.75 40.84 54.65
N SER A 15 5.54 41.36 53.69
CA SER A 15 6.54 42.45 53.81
C SER A 15 7.51 42.56 55.00
N GLY A 16 8.82 42.67 54.70
CA GLY A 16 9.86 43.21 55.59
C GLY A 16 11.20 43.43 54.86
N ALA A 17 11.65 44.68 54.74
CA ALA A 17 12.79 45.07 53.87
C ALA A 17 14.19 44.80 54.48
N GLY A 18 15.21 44.61 53.64
CA GLY A 18 16.60 44.50 54.08
C GLY A 18 17.66 44.52 52.96
N ALA A 19 18.35 45.66 52.82
CA ALA A 19 19.67 45.90 52.19
C ALA A 19 19.98 45.41 50.74
N SER A 20 20.48 46.32 49.90
CA SER A 20 21.03 46.01 48.58
C SER A 20 22.56 45.83 48.59
N PRO A 21 23.10 44.74 48.01
CA PRO A 21 24.33 44.75 47.23
C PRO A 21 24.01 45.00 45.74
N ALA A 22 25.04 45.22 44.91
CA ALA A 22 24.86 45.35 43.46
C ALA A 22 24.61 43.98 42.80
N SER A 23 23.68 43.94 41.85
CA SER A 23 23.47 42.82 40.93
C SER A 23 23.27 43.35 39.51
N GLU A 24 24.03 42.83 38.56
CA GLU A 24 23.62 42.86 37.15
C GLU A 24 22.36 42.00 37.00
N SER A 25 21.35 42.50 36.29
CA SER A 25 20.17 41.72 35.90
C SER A 25 19.64 42.21 34.56
N ASP A 26 20.21 41.65 33.50
CA ASP A 26 19.53 41.29 32.26
C ASP A 26 18.67 42.36 31.58
N SER A 27 19.28 43.03 30.59
CA SER A 27 18.60 43.16 29.30
C SER A 27 18.47 41.76 28.68
N ALA A 28 17.54 40.95 29.19
CA ALA A 28 17.22 39.65 28.62
C ALA A 28 16.78 39.86 27.17
N GLY A 29 17.60 39.42 26.21
CA GLY A 29 17.12 39.23 24.85
C GLY A 29 16.06 38.14 24.84
N ASP A 30 15.03 38.30 24.01
CA ASP A 30 13.98 37.30 23.80
C ASP A 30 14.61 35.89 23.72
N THR A 31 14.16 34.95 24.56
CA THR A 31 14.76 33.61 24.57
C THR A 31 14.48 32.88 23.25
N ALA A 32 15.18 31.78 23.01
CA ALA A 32 14.90 30.94 21.84
C ALA A 32 13.42 30.50 21.80
N ASP A 33 12.81 30.27 22.97
CA ASP A 33 11.41 29.87 23.10
C ASP A 33 10.44 31.05 22.90
N ASP A 34 10.78 32.27 23.35
CA ASP A 34 9.98 33.49 23.09
C ASP A 34 9.98 33.84 21.59
N LEU A 35 11.15 33.70 20.94
CA LEU A 35 11.30 33.89 19.49
C LEU A 35 10.59 32.80 18.70
N LEU A 36 10.61 31.55 19.18
CA LEU A 36 9.87 30.44 18.58
C LEU A 36 8.36 30.62 18.73
N ALA A 37 7.87 31.02 19.90
CA ALA A 37 6.45 31.32 20.14
C ALA A 37 5.95 32.45 19.24
N ARG A 38 6.74 33.52 19.07
CA ARG A 38 6.44 34.62 18.12
C ARG A 38 6.51 34.19 16.65
N LEU A 39 7.39 33.25 16.30
CA LEU A 39 7.42 32.65 14.97
C LEU A 39 6.17 31.80 14.70
N LEU A 40 5.79 30.92 15.62
CA LEU A 40 4.58 30.10 15.52
C LEU A 40 3.32 30.96 15.46
N GLN A 41 3.23 32.02 16.26
CA GLN A 41 2.11 32.96 16.23
C GLN A 41 2.03 33.75 14.91
N CYS A 42 3.16 34.03 14.24
CA CYS A 42 3.17 34.59 12.88
C CYS A 42 2.79 33.53 11.82
N ASP A 43 3.14 32.26 12.03
CA ASP A 43 2.83 31.15 11.12
C ASP A 43 1.34 30.80 11.14
N GLU A 44 0.72 30.73 12.33
CA GLU A 44 -0.73 30.58 12.51
C GLU A 44 -1.51 31.73 11.85
N GLN A 45 -1.10 32.99 12.08
CA GLN A 45 -1.72 34.16 11.45
C GLN A 45 -1.55 34.16 9.92
N LEU A 46 -0.40 33.72 9.41
CA LEU A 46 -0.19 33.61 7.96
C LEU A 46 -1.03 32.48 7.36
N ALA A 47 -1.17 31.35 8.05
CA ALA A 47 -2.02 30.25 7.65
C ALA A 47 -3.52 30.63 7.62
N GLU A 48 -4.01 31.35 8.64
CA GLU A 48 -5.40 31.80 8.73
C GLU A 48 -5.75 32.82 7.62
N LEU A 49 -4.82 33.74 7.30
CA LEU A 49 -4.97 34.67 6.18
C LEU A 49 -4.91 33.96 4.81
N LEU A 50 -4.06 32.95 4.65
CA LEU A 50 -4.01 32.12 3.44
C LEU A 50 -5.26 31.23 3.29
N GLN A 51 -5.81 30.71 4.39
CA GLN A 51 -7.04 29.93 4.38
C GLN A 51 -8.25 30.82 4.07
N THR A 52 -8.28 32.05 4.59
CA THR A 52 -9.27 33.08 4.23
C THR A 52 -9.21 33.41 2.75
N ALA A 53 -8.01 33.64 2.20
CA ALA A 53 -7.80 33.85 0.77
C ALA A 53 -8.19 32.62 -0.08
N SER A 54 -7.97 31.41 0.42
CA SER A 54 -8.40 30.17 -0.25
C SER A 54 -9.92 30.05 -0.30
N SER A 55 -10.62 30.27 0.81
CA SER A 55 -12.10 30.27 0.84
C SER A 55 -12.69 31.36 -0.03
N ALA A 56 -12.06 32.55 -0.05
CA ALA A 56 -12.42 33.65 -0.95
C ALA A 56 -12.27 33.25 -2.43
N VAL A 57 -11.21 32.52 -2.81
CA VAL A 57 -11.03 31.99 -4.18
C VAL A 57 -12.03 30.87 -4.50
N CYS A 58 -12.34 30.00 -3.55
CA CYS A 58 -13.38 28.96 -3.74
C CYS A 58 -14.77 29.56 -3.98
N ALA A 59 -15.10 30.69 -3.34
CA ALA A 59 -16.35 31.43 -3.60
C ALA A 59 -16.42 32.10 -4.98
N LEU A 60 -15.31 32.15 -5.73
CA LEU A 60 -15.26 32.63 -7.12
C LEU A 60 -15.33 31.47 -8.15
N ALA A 61 -15.40 30.21 -7.70
CA ALA A 61 -15.61 29.07 -8.58
C ALA A 61 -17.12 28.94 -8.90
N PRO A 62 -17.52 28.80 -10.18
CA PRO A 62 -18.93 28.64 -10.54
C PRO A 62 -19.45 27.25 -10.15
N ASP A 63 -20.65 27.19 -9.57
CA ASP A 63 -21.35 25.93 -9.30
C ASP A 63 -21.58 25.15 -10.61
N ALA A 64 -21.16 23.88 -10.61
CA ALA A 64 -21.34 22.96 -11.75
C ALA A 64 -22.76 22.36 -11.78
N ALA A 65 -23.79 23.21 -11.71
CA ALA A 65 -25.17 22.79 -11.49
C ALA A 65 -26.25 23.75 -12.06
N ASP A 66 -26.20 24.09 -13.36
CA ASP A 66 -27.42 24.01 -14.20
C ASP A 66 -27.09 24.05 -15.70
N ASP A 67 -27.81 23.26 -16.49
CA ASP A 67 -27.67 23.19 -17.96
C ASP A 67 -29.02 23.45 -18.63
N THR A 68 -29.53 24.68 -18.52
CA THR A 68 -30.52 25.28 -19.45
C THR A 68 -30.60 26.81 -19.29
N PRO A 69 -30.96 27.58 -20.35
CA PRO A 69 -30.85 29.03 -20.33
C PRO A 69 -32.16 29.75 -19.95
N SER A 70 -32.08 30.80 -19.13
CA SER A 70 -33.11 31.83 -19.06
C SER A 70 -32.52 33.22 -18.76
N GLU A 71 -33.31 34.26 -19.02
CA GLU A 71 -32.85 35.65 -19.13
C GLU A 71 -32.54 36.27 -17.76
N ASN A 72 -31.34 36.84 -17.59
CA ASN A 72 -31.17 38.01 -16.71
C ASN A 72 -29.93 38.83 -17.07
N LYS A 73 -30.10 40.15 -17.17
CA LYS A 73 -29.03 41.08 -17.61
C LYS A 73 -28.30 41.80 -16.46
N GLY A 74 -28.70 41.55 -15.21
CA GLY A 74 -28.09 42.15 -14.00
C GLY A 74 -26.91 41.36 -13.42
N THR A 75 -26.84 40.03 -13.65
CA THR A 75 -25.88 39.15 -12.97
C THR A 75 -24.42 39.47 -13.27
N PHE A 76 -24.09 39.93 -14.48
CA PHE A 76 -22.70 40.18 -14.86
C PHE A 76 -22.06 41.35 -14.11
N GLU A 77 -22.77 42.45 -13.90
CA GLU A 77 -22.23 43.62 -13.18
C GLU A 77 -22.12 43.33 -11.68
N ASP A 78 -23.10 42.65 -11.08
CA ASP A 78 -23.04 42.21 -9.69
C ASP A 78 -21.89 41.21 -9.44
N HIS A 79 -21.73 40.20 -10.30
CA HIS A 79 -20.62 39.24 -10.22
C HIS A 79 -19.27 39.93 -10.41
N THR A 80 -19.18 40.95 -11.27
CA THR A 80 -17.95 41.72 -11.49
C THR A 80 -17.61 42.58 -10.27
N GLN A 81 -18.59 43.24 -9.65
CA GLN A 81 -18.37 44.00 -8.40
C GLN A 81 -17.95 43.06 -7.25
N HIS A 82 -18.56 41.88 -7.14
CA HIS A 82 -18.16 40.87 -6.17
C HIS A 82 -16.71 40.42 -6.38
N TRP A 83 -16.32 40.10 -7.62
CA TRP A 83 -14.93 39.79 -8.01
C TRP A 83 -13.93 40.87 -7.58
N PHE A 84 -14.26 42.15 -7.80
CA PHE A 84 -13.39 43.26 -7.41
C PHE A 84 -13.31 43.48 -5.89
N SER A 85 -14.38 43.21 -5.13
CA SER A 85 -14.33 43.20 -3.66
C SER A 85 -13.37 42.13 -3.17
N THR A 86 -13.59 40.87 -3.58
CA THR A 86 -12.80 39.72 -3.14
C THR A 86 -11.31 39.86 -3.46
N LEU A 87 -10.96 40.43 -4.62
CA LEU A 87 -9.56 40.76 -4.96
C LEU A 87 -8.96 41.86 -4.07
N ASN A 88 -9.75 42.86 -3.69
CA ASN A 88 -9.31 43.94 -2.80
C ASN A 88 -9.12 43.44 -1.36
N ASP A 89 -9.98 42.53 -0.88
CA ASP A 89 -9.87 41.90 0.43
C ASP A 89 -8.61 41.03 0.54
N VAL A 90 -8.30 40.23 -0.50
CA VAL A 90 -7.03 39.49 -0.62
C VAL A 90 -5.83 40.44 -0.67
N GLN A 91 -5.93 41.59 -1.36
CA GLN A 91 -4.86 42.60 -1.39
C GLN A 91 -4.65 43.27 -0.02
N LEU A 92 -5.70 43.43 0.78
CA LEU A 92 -5.62 43.99 2.13
C LEU A 92 -4.96 42.98 3.09
N ALA A 93 -5.45 41.74 3.12
CA ALA A 93 -4.89 40.66 3.93
C ALA A 93 -3.38 40.45 3.70
N LEU A 94 -2.93 40.46 2.44
CA LEU A 94 -1.50 40.35 2.10
C LEU A 94 -0.66 41.56 2.54
N ARG A 95 -1.25 42.77 2.60
CA ARG A 95 -0.58 43.96 3.16
C ARG A 95 -0.50 43.90 4.68
N GLU A 96 -1.53 43.39 5.36
CA GLU A 96 -1.55 43.24 6.81
C GLU A 96 -0.58 42.16 7.28
N ALA A 97 -0.50 41.01 6.58
CA ALA A 97 0.55 40.00 6.80
C ALA A 97 1.96 40.60 6.65
N ALA A 98 2.21 41.36 5.58
CA ALA A 98 3.49 42.05 5.37
C ALA A 98 3.78 43.12 6.44
N HIS A 99 2.74 43.75 7.02
CA HIS A 99 2.86 44.71 8.11
C HIS A 99 3.18 44.04 9.45
N ALA A 100 2.50 42.93 9.77
CA ALA A 100 2.74 42.10 10.95
C ALA A 100 4.18 41.56 10.98
N LEU A 101 4.63 40.93 9.88
CA LEU A 101 6.01 40.45 9.72
C LEU A 101 7.05 41.57 9.91
N ARG A 102 6.73 42.80 9.48
CA ARG A 102 7.61 43.97 9.63
C ARG A 102 7.63 44.54 11.05
N HIS A 103 6.53 44.39 11.79
CA HIS A 103 6.44 44.76 13.21
C HIS A 103 7.04 43.70 14.15
N ALA A 104 7.06 42.43 13.77
CA ALA A 104 7.58 41.31 14.57
C ALA A 104 9.11 41.40 14.88
N ARG A 105 9.86 42.23 14.15
CA ARG A 105 11.31 42.49 14.30
C ARG A 105 12.20 41.23 14.31
N LEU A 106 11.82 40.20 13.57
CA LEU A 106 12.58 38.95 13.48
C LEU A 106 13.97 39.16 12.84
N PRO A 107 15.05 38.56 13.36
CA PRO A 107 16.38 38.64 12.76
C PRO A 107 16.48 37.82 11.46
N PRO A 108 17.38 38.18 10.52
CA PRO A 108 17.44 37.59 9.18
C PRO A 108 18.03 36.17 9.14
N LEU A 109 17.41 35.27 8.37
CA LEU A 109 17.77 33.85 8.30
C LEU A 109 19.02 33.54 7.44
N THR A 110 20.01 32.87 8.06
CA THR A 110 21.16 32.24 7.40
C THR A 110 20.96 30.73 7.19
N PRO A 111 21.52 30.10 6.13
CA PRO A 111 21.18 28.74 5.71
C PRO A 111 22.07 27.66 6.37
N PRO A 112 21.72 26.37 6.24
CA PRO A 112 22.28 25.29 7.06
C PRO A 112 23.54 24.60 6.46
N ALA A 113 23.96 23.54 7.16
CA ALA A 113 24.96 22.51 6.79
C ALA A 113 26.45 22.82 7.02
N VAL A 114 26.91 22.67 8.27
CA VAL A 114 28.34 22.50 8.63
C VAL A 114 28.62 21.18 9.38
N ALA A 115 27.60 20.51 9.93
CA ALA A 115 27.78 19.31 10.76
C ALA A 115 28.16 18.05 9.96
N LEU A 116 27.42 17.71 8.90
CA LEU A 116 27.61 16.46 8.15
C LEU A 116 28.95 16.41 7.38
N ALA A 117 29.37 17.52 6.79
CA ALA A 117 30.63 17.62 6.04
C ALA A 117 31.90 17.41 6.89
N ARG A 118 31.78 17.42 8.23
CA ARG A 118 32.89 17.12 9.14
C ARG A 118 33.07 15.62 9.45
N LEU A 119 32.13 14.77 9.05
CA LEU A 119 32.14 13.33 9.35
C LEU A 119 32.65 12.45 8.18
N SER A 120 32.62 12.94 6.94
CA SER A 120 33.00 12.16 5.75
C SER A 120 34.48 12.23 5.35
N GLY A 121 35.26 13.19 5.88
CA GLY A 121 36.72 13.26 5.69
C GLY A 121 37.22 13.75 4.33
N GLU A 122 36.35 14.13 3.39
CA GLU A 122 36.73 14.59 2.05
C GLU A 122 37.32 16.03 2.06
N ALA A 123 38.59 16.15 2.46
CA ALA A 123 39.28 17.42 2.69
C ALA A 123 39.75 18.15 1.40
N GLY A 124 38.79 18.73 0.66
CA GLY A 124 39.03 19.54 -0.56
C GLY A 124 39.53 20.98 -0.33
N VAL A 125 40.72 21.14 0.27
CA VAL A 125 41.60 22.35 0.29
C VAL A 125 40.96 23.75 0.19
N ALA A 126 40.63 24.35 1.34
CA ALA A 126 40.88 25.76 1.71
C ALA A 126 40.39 25.95 3.17
N GLY A 127 41.03 26.68 4.09
CA GLY A 127 42.26 27.45 4.09
C GLY A 127 42.20 28.36 5.34
N PRO A 128 43.20 28.43 6.24
CA PRO A 128 43.01 28.97 7.59
C PRO A 128 43.02 30.50 7.67
N ALA A 129 42.04 31.15 7.05
CA ALA A 129 41.80 32.59 7.17
C ALA A 129 40.32 32.92 6.99
N HIS A 130 39.60 33.16 8.10
CA HIS A 130 39.07 34.49 8.40
C HIS A 130 38.55 34.51 9.84
N ALA A 131 39.01 35.48 10.63
CA ALA A 131 38.52 35.72 11.98
C ALA A 131 37.15 36.40 11.95
N LEU A 132 36.40 36.29 13.06
CA LEU A 132 35.16 37.01 13.29
C LEU A 132 35.38 38.53 13.14
N SER A 133 34.79 39.11 12.11
CA SER A 133 34.63 40.55 11.95
C SER A 133 33.20 40.80 11.45
N ALA A 134 32.48 41.69 12.11
CA ALA A 134 31.02 41.80 11.99
C ALA A 134 30.54 42.53 10.71
N GLU A 135 31.44 42.80 9.76
CA GLU A 135 31.17 43.65 8.59
C GLU A 135 31.70 42.99 7.30
N THR A 136 30.86 42.21 6.62
CA THR A 136 31.00 41.96 5.17
C THR A 136 29.62 41.89 4.52
N PRO A 137 29.40 42.58 3.38
CA PRO A 137 28.07 42.66 2.77
C PRO A 137 27.72 41.39 1.98
N TRP A 138 26.42 41.09 1.93
CA TRP A 138 25.80 40.05 1.12
C TRP A 138 26.31 40.08 -0.33
N SER A 139 27.10 39.09 -0.73
CA SER A 139 27.66 39.07 -2.08
C SER A 139 26.57 38.76 -3.12
N LEU A 140 26.62 39.43 -4.28
CA LEU A 140 25.72 39.13 -5.39
C LEU A 140 25.82 37.67 -5.86
N SER A 141 26.94 36.99 -5.60
CA SER A 141 27.11 35.55 -5.83
C SER A 141 26.37 34.68 -4.80
N THR A 142 26.31 35.03 -3.51
CA THR A 142 25.48 34.29 -2.54
C THR A 142 23.98 34.58 -2.71
N LEU A 143 23.61 35.81 -3.09
CA LEU A 143 22.25 36.14 -3.50
C LEU A 143 21.86 35.41 -4.80
N ARG A 144 22.74 35.30 -5.81
CA ARG A 144 22.48 34.50 -7.02
C ARG A 144 22.48 32.99 -6.77
N LEU A 145 23.24 32.47 -5.80
CA LEU A 145 23.14 31.07 -5.37
C LEU A 145 21.81 30.80 -4.67
N ARG A 146 21.32 31.71 -3.81
CA ARG A 146 19.95 31.63 -3.27
C ARG A 146 18.89 31.85 -4.35
N GLU A 147 19.09 32.73 -5.32
CA GLU A 147 18.16 32.94 -6.44
C GLU A 147 18.12 31.70 -7.35
N ALA A 148 19.26 31.06 -7.61
CA ALA A 148 19.33 29.80 -8.34
C ALA A 148 18.70 28.65 -7.54
N ALA A 149 18.92 28.58 -6.22
CA ALA A 149 18.27 27.58 -5.36
C ALA A 149 16.76 27.80 -5.23
N TRP A 150 16.29 29.04 -5.04
CA TRP A 150 14.87 29.37 -4.99
C TRP A 150 14.20 29.35 -6.37
N ARG A 151 14.92 29.58 -7.47
CA ARG A 151 14.45 29.23 -8.82
C ARG A 151 14.43 27.73 -9.01
N HIS A 152 15.39 26.96 -8.50
CA HIS A 152 15.39 25.50 -8.64
C HIS A 152 14.31 24.86 -7.76
N VAL A 153 13.98 25.45 -6.60
CA VAL A 153 12.83 25.09 -5.77
C VAL A 153 11.53 25.58 -6.39
N ALA A 154 11.42 26.83 -6.87
CA ALA A 154 10.21 27.33 -7.51
C ALA A 154 9.95 26.69 -8.89
N THR A 155 11.00 26.28 -9.61
CA THR A 155 10.90 25.42 -10.80
C THR A 155 10.64 24.00 -10.36
N SER A 156 11.25 23.43 -9.32
CA SER A 156 10.86 22.08 -8.86
C SER A 156 9.44 22.01 -8.30
N LEU A 157 8.90 23.11 -7.75
CA LEU A 157 7.53 23.29 -7.28
C LEU A 157 6.57 23.66 -8.40
N ARG A 158 7.01 24.37 -9.45
CA ARG A 158 6.23 24.60 -10.68
C ARG A 158 6.21 23.37 -11.57
N ASP A 159 7.30 22.62 -11.60
CA ASP A 159 7.40 21.29 -12.19
C ASP A 159 6.70 20.26 -11.30
N ALA A 160 6.57 20.45 -9.98
CA ALA A 160 5.67 19.64 -9.15
C ALA A 160 4.21 20.00 -9.42
N ALA A 161 3.88 21.29 -9.52
CA ALA A 161 2.55 21.75 -9.93
C ALA A 161 2.23 21.34 -11.39
N HIS A 162 3.23 21.24 -12.28
CA HIS A 162 3.08 20.69 -13.62
C HIS A 162 3.20 19.15 -13.67
N ARG A 163 3.72 18.48 -12.64
CA ARG A 163 3.60 17.02 -12.43
C ARG A 163 2.35 16.64 -11.62
N ALA A 164 1.59 17.63 -11.14
CA ALA A 164 0.25 17.49 -10.57
C ALA A 164 -0.83 18.00 -11.56
N SER A 165 -0.48 18.93 -12.47
CA SER A 165 -1.29 19.31 -13.65
C SER A 165 -0.94 18.50 -14.90
N ALA A 166 0.06 17.62 -14.80
CA ALA A 166 0.35 16.52 -15.72
C ALA A 166 0.83 15.31 -14.89
N GLU A 167 0.19 15.10 -13.74
CA GLU A 167 -0.25 13.75 -13.41
C GLU A 167 -1.29 13.41 -14.49
N ASP A 168 -1.18 12.23 -15.09
CA ASP A 168 -2.12 11.79 -16.12
C ASP A 168 -3.56 11.84 -15.57
N ALA A 169 -4.54 12.17 -16.42
CA ALA A 169 -5.94 12.28 -16.00
C ALA A 169 -6.37 11.00 -15.28
N ALA A 170 -6.69 11.13 -13.98
CA ALA A 170 -6.55 10.08 -12.97
C ALA A 170 -6.96 8.68 -13.48
N THR A 171 -5.97 7.79 -13.60
CA THR A 171 -6.15 6.53 -14.33
C THR A 171 -7.14 5.60 -13.62
N THR A 172 -7.75 4.68 -14.36
CA THR A 172 -8.64 3.65 -13.78
C THR A 172 -7.91 2.82 -12.71
N LEU A 173 -6.58 2.63 -12.85
CA LEU A 173 -5.73 1.99 -11.86
C LEU A 173 -5.59 2.83 -10.57
N ASP A 174 -5.44 4.15 -10.68
CA ASP A 174 -5.27 5.02 -9.53
C ASP A 174 -6.60 5.31 -8.81
N ALA A 175 -7.71 5.37 -9.55
CA ALA A 175 -9.05 5.31 -8.98
C ALA A 175 -9.30 3.98 -8.22
N LEU A 176 -8.83 2.84 -8.74
CA LEU A 176 -8.95 1.54 -8.05
C LEU A 176 -8.19 1.52 -6.71
N LYS A 177 -6.99 2.11 -6.66
CA LYS A 177 -6.18 2.23 -5.43
C LYS A 177 -6.88 3.01 -4.31
N GLN A 178 -7.86 3.88 -4.61
CA GLN A 178 -8.63 4.59 -3.59
C GLN A 178 -9.59 3.68 -2.80
N TYR A 179 -9.95 2.51 -3.35
CA TYR A 179 -10.94 1.61 -2.74
C TYR A 179 -10.37 0.23 -2.37
N THR A 180 -9.26 -0.17 -2.99
CA THR A 180 -8.74 -1.55 -3.00
C THR A 180 -7.23 -1.55 -2.98
N ASN A 181 -6.64 -2.44 -2.18
CA ASN A 181 -5.19 -2.66 -2.21
C ASN A 181 -4.80 -3.44 -3.48
N VAL A 182 -4.12 -2.78 -4.41
CA VAL A 182 -3.66 -3.38 -5.66
C VAL A 182 -2.42 -4.25 -5.43
N VAL A 183 -2.45 -5.46 -6.01
CA VAL A 183 -1.41 -6.49 -5.91
C VAL A 183 -1.02 -6.94 -7.32
N SER A 184 0.27 -7.25 -7.54
CA SER A 184 0.75 -7.74 -8.85
C SER A 184 0.90 -9.26 -8.86
N ASP A 185 0.20 -9.96 -9.76
CA ASP A 185 0.37 -11.39 -10.02
C ASP A 185 1.44 -11.60 -11.12
N SER A 186 2.72 -11.61 -10.72
CA SER A 186 3.86 -11.73 -11.63
C SER A 186 5.04 -12.48 -11.01
N GLY A 187 5.72 -13.30 -11.83
CA GLY A 187 7.08 -13.80 -11.54
C GLY A 187 8.18 -12.93 -12.18
N ASP A 188 7.82 -12.14 -13.21
CA ASP A 188 8.67 -11.10 -13.77
C ASP A 188 8.64 -9.90 -12.84
N PHE A 189 9.63 -9.80 -11.94
CA PHE A 189 9.65 -8.77 -10.91
C PHE A 189 10.09 -7.40 -11.41
N GLU A 190 10.84 -7.34 -12.51
CA GLU A 190 11.32 -6.09 -13.10
C GLU A 190 10.19 -5.21 -13.68
N SER A 191 9.01 -5.77 -13.98
CA SER A 191 7.83 -4.99 -14.38
C SER A 191 6.91 -4.56 -13.22
N ILE A 192 7.11 -5.08 -12.00
CA ILE A 192 6.22 -4.81 -10.85
C ILE A 192 6.23 -3.33 -10.45
N ASP A 193 7.40 -2.69 -10.48
CA ASP A 193 7.56 -1.30 -10.02
C ASP A 193 6.74 -0.28 -10.85
N ALA A 194 6.45 -0.60 -12.11
CA ALA A 194 5.75 0.28 -13.05
C ALA A 194 4.30 0.60 -12.65
N TYR A 195 3.72 -0.16 -11.72
CA TYR A 195 2.33 -0.04 -11.26
C TYR A 195 2.20 0.40 -9.78
N LYS A 196 3.31 0.37 -9.03
CA LYS A 196 3.39 0.66 -7.57
C LYS A 196 2.35 -0.12 -6.72
N PRO A 197 2.34 -1.47 -6.77
CA PRO A 197 1.43 -2.28 -5.95
C PRO A 197 1.89 -2.36 -4.48
N LEU A 198 0.97 -2.72 -3.58
CA LEU A 198 1.26 -2.92 -2.16
C LEU A 198 1.93 -4.27 -1.90
N ASP A 199 1.25 -5.36 -2.29
CA ASP A 199 1.72 -6.75 -2.19
C ASP A 199 2.03 -7.30 -3.60
N ALA A 200 2.60 -8.51 -3.68
CA ALA A 200 2.69 -9.27 -4.94
C ALA A 200 2.41 -10.77 -4.74
N THR A 201 1.95 -11.45 -5.79
CA THR A 201 1.72 -12.89 -5.78
C THR A 201 2.55 -13.61 -6.85
N THR A 202 3.17 -14.72 -6.44
CA THR A 202 3.72 -15.72 -7.36
C THR A 202 2.84 -16.99 -7.34
N ASN A 203 3.09 -17.89 -8.28
CA ASN A 203 2.56 -19.26 -8.35
C ASN A 203 3.48 -20.11 -9.25
N PRO A 204 3.36 -21.45 -9.28
CA PRO A 204 4.26 -22.30 -10.06
C PRO A 204 4.27 -21.99 -11.57
N SER A 205 3.13 -21.60 -12.17
CA SER A 205 3.09 -21.17 -13.58
C SER A 205 3.87 -19.87 -13.83
N LEU A 206 3.79 -18.91 -12.91
CA LEU A 206 4.49 -17.61 -13.03
C LEU A 206 6.00 -17.74 -12.86
N ILE A 207 6.45 -18.55 -11.91
CA ILE A 207 7.89 -18.83 -11.74
C ILE A 207 8.41 -19.62 -12.94
N LEU A 208 7.66 -20.63 -13.42
CA LEU A 208 8.01 -21.39 -14.63
C LEU A 208 8.04 -20.52 -15.91
N ALA A 209 7.28 -19.42 -15.96
CA ALA A 209 7.40 -18.43 -17.02
C ALA A 209 8.72 -17.65 -16.88
N ALA A 210 8.96 -17.01 -15.73
CA ALA A 210 10.10 -16.15 -15.50
C ALA A 210 11.46 -16.89 -15.66
N VAL A 211 11.61 -18.13 -15.18
CA VAL A 211 12.88 -18.87 -15.31
C VAL A 211 13.29 -19.22 -16.76
N LYS A 212 12.40 -19.00 -17.74
CA LYS A 212 12.70 -19.17 -19.17
C LYS A 212 13.27 -17.91 -19.81
N GLU A 213 13.23 -16.78 -19.11
CA GLU A 213 13.83 -15.52 -19.55
C GLU A 213 15.30 -15.47 -19.12
N GLU A 214 16.21 -15.24 -20.07
CA GLU A 214 17.66 -15.28 -19.82
C GLU A 214 18.10 -14.32 -18.70
N LYS A 215 17.42 -13.17 -18.57
CA LYS A 215 17.64 -12.18 -17.52
C LYS A 215 17.45 -12.70 -16.09
N TYR A 216 16.72 -13.81 -15.89
CA TYR A 216 16.49 -14.44 -14.59
C TYR A 216 17.38 -15.67 -14.31
N ALA A 217 18.26 -16.05 -15.23
CA ALA A 217 19.32 -17.03 -14.98
C ALA A 217 20.20 -16.65 -13.76
N LYS A 218 20.34 -15.34 -13.49
CA LYS A 218 21.02 -14.76 -12.31
C LYS A 218 20.51 -15.27 -10.96
N LEU A 219 19.30 -15.80 -10.86
CA LEU A 219 18.75 -16.41 -9.64
C LEU A 219 18.89 -17.95 -9.62
N ILE A 220 18.96 -18.60 -10.79
CA ILE A 220 19.02 -20.06 -10.91
C ILE A 220 20.35 -20.60 -10.40
N ASP A 221 21.47 -20.01 -10.82
CA ASP A 221 22.79 -20.55 -10.49
C ASP A 221 23.13 -20.43 -8.99
N PRO A 222 22.83 -19.32 -8.28
CA PRO A 222 22.91 -19.26 -6.82
C PRO A 222 22.01 -20.26 -6.08
N ALA A 223 20.84 -20.60 -6.62
CA ALA A 223 19.97 -21.63 -6.03
C ALA A 223 20.58 -23.03 -6.14
N VAL A 224 21.19 -23.35 -7.29
CA VAL A 224 21.92 -24.59 -7.54
C VAL A 224 23.19 -24.67 -6.66
N GLU A 225 23.95 -23.58 -6.50
CA GLU A 225 25.11 -23.53 -5.61
C GLU A 225 24.76 -23.68 -4.12
N TYR A 226 23.62 -23.13 -3.70
CA TYR A 226 23.09 -23.36 -2.35
C TYR A 226 22.75 -24.84 -2.15
N ALA A 227 22.04 -25.43 -3.11
CA ALA A 227 21.57 -26.81 -3.07
C ALA A 227 22.69 -27.86 -3.06
N LYS A 228 23.76 -27.66 -3.86
CA LYS A 228 24.95 -28.53 -3.88
C LYS A 228 25.66 -28.67 -2.52
N LYS A 229 25.31 -27.82 -1.54
CA LYS A 229 25.83 -27.84 -0.16
C LYS A 229 24.89 -28.52 0.86
N GLN A 230 23.63 -28.85 0.48
CA GLN A 230 22.61 -29.37 1.41
C GLN A 230 22.57 -30.90 1.52
N SER A 231 22.86 -31.62 0.43
CA SER A 231 22.83 -33.09 0.37
C SER A 231 23.81 -33.64 -0.66
N GLY A 232 24.17 -34.91 -0.53
CA GLY A 232 24.88 -35.68 -1.56
C GLY A 232 23.97 -36.41 -2.55
N ASN A 233 22.65 -36.45 -2.34
CA ASN A 233 21.68 -37.04 -3.26
C ASN A 233 21.17 -35.99 -4.26
N LYS A 234 21.21 -36.29 -5.57
CA LYS A 234 20.82 -35.34 -6.62
C LYS A 234 19.35 -34.90 -6.52
N ASP A 235 18.41 -35.80 -6.23
CA ASP A 235 16.98 -35.44 -6.14
C ASP A 235 16.74 -34.41 -5.04
N GLN A 236 17.31 -34.63 -3.85
CA GLN A 236 17.26 -33.70 -2.72
C GLN A 236 17.95 -32.37 -3.01
N GLN A 237 19.04 -32.38 -3.79
CA GLN A 237 19.64 -31.13 -4.27
C GLN A 237 18.69 -30.38 -5.23
N VAL A 238 18.02 -31.07 -6.16
CA VAL A 238 17.10 -30.41 -7.10
C VAL A 238 15.88 -29.83 -6.36
N GLU A 239 15.31 -30.55 -5.39
CA GLU A 239 14.26 -30.02 -4.49
C GLU A 239 14.73 -28.75 -3.75
N ALA A 240 15.89 -28.83 -3.09
CA ALA A 240 16.46 -27.69 -2.36
C ALA A 240 16.79 -26.49 -3.28
N ALA A 241 17.11 -26.73 -4.55
CA ALA A 241 17.31 -25.67 -5.55
C ALA A 241 15.99 -25.03 -5.99
N VAL A 242 14.91 -25.82 -6.14
CA VAL A 242 13.57 -25.28 -6.44
C VAL A 242 13.06 -24.42 -5.27
N ASP A 243 13.07 -24.95 -4.05
CA ASP A 243 12.68 -24.20 -2.83
C ASP A 243 13.47 -22.88 -2.70
N ARG A 244 14.79 -22.96 -2.90
CA ARG A 244 15.68 -21.81 -2.82
C ARG A 244 15.40 -20.78 -3.93
N LEU A 245 15.08 -21.22 -5.14
CA LEU A 245 14.78 -20.34 -6.26
C LEU A 245 13.47 -19.56 -6.03
N LEU A 246 12.43 -20.20 -5.50
CA LEU A 246 11.18 -19.52 -5.10
C LEU A 246 11.46 -18.38 -4.11
N VAL A 247 12.31 -18.63 -3.12
CA VAL A 247 12.70 -17.65 -2.10
C VAL A 247 13.57 -16.52 -2.68
N LEU A 248 14.45 -16.80 -3.64
CA LEU A 248 15.22 -15.76 -4.34
C LEU A 248 14.32 -14.85 -5.20
N PHE A 249 13.33 -15.40 -5.89
CA PHE A 249 12.34 -14.59 -6.61
C PHE A 249 11.57 -13.67 -5.64
N GLY A 250 11.08 -14.21 -4.52
CA GLY A 250 10.41 -13.40 -3.50
C GLY A 250 11.32 -12.36 -2.85
N GLN A 251 12.60 -12.66 -2.65
CA GLN A 251 13.60 -11.71 -2.15
C GLN A 251 13.80 -10.51 -3.10
N GLU A 252 13.85 -10.72 -4.41
CA GLU A 252 13.93 -9.60 -5.36
C GLU A 252 12.63 -8.78 -5.40
N ILE A 253 11.46 -9.45 -5.37
CA ILE A 253 10.14 -8.80 -5.28
C ILE A 253 10.05 -7.89 -4.03
N LEU A 254 10.47 -8.39 -2.86
CA LEU A 254 10.38 -7.67 -1.58
C LEU A 254 11.32 -6.45 -1.45
N LYS A 255 12.25 -6.24 -2.39
CA LYS A 255 13.02 -5.00 -2.52
C LYS A 255 12.25 -3.90 -3.25
N ILE A 256 11.23 -4.28 -4.03
CA ILE A 256 10.43 -3.39 -4.87
C ILE A 256 9.14 -2.98 -4.14
N ILE A 257 8.41 -3.97 -3.61
CA ILE A 257 7.13 -3.73 -2.93
C ILE A 257 7.32 -3.35 -1.44
N PRO A 258 6.48 -2.46 -0.89
CA PRO A 258 6.49 -2.15 0.54
C PRO A 258 5.83 -3.26 1.38
N GLY A 259 4.84 -3.96 0.82
CA GLY A 259 4.07 -5.02 1.49
C GLY A 259 4.67 -6.42 1.32
N ARG A 260 3.81 -7.42 1.16
CA ARG A 260 4.11 -8.86 1.28
C ARG A 260 4.21 -9.57 -0.06
N VAL A 261 5.02 -10.64 -0.12
CA VAL A 261 5.04 -11.56 -1.26
C VAL A 261 4.34 -12.89 -0.92
N SER A 262 3.46 -13.36 -1.79
CA SER A 262 2.92 -14.72 -1.69
C SER A 262 3.81 -15.73 -2.43
N THR A 263 4.21 -16.80 -1.73
CA THR A 263 5.03 -17.91 -2.27
C THR A 263 4.29 -19.23 -2.09
N GLU A 264 4.09 -19.97 -3.18
CA GLU A 264 3.24 -21.17 -3.20
C GLU A 264 4.04 -22.45 -2.85
N VAL A 265 3.47 -23.31 -2.00
CA VAL A 265 4.01 -24.66 -1.74
C VAL A 265 3.85 -25.55 -2.98
N ASP A 266 4.59 -26.66 -3.04
CA ASP A 266 4.39 -27.64 -4.12
C ASP A 266 2.96 -28.19 -4.11
N ALA A 267 2.26 -28.05 -5.24
CA ALA A 267 0.90 -28.51 -5.43
C ALA A 267 0.74 -30.03 -5.27
N HIS A 268 1.80 -30.84 -5.38
CA HIS A 268 1.73 -32.27 -5.01
C HIS A 268 1.34 -32.49 -3.54
N LEU A 269 1.66 -31.54 -2.65
CA LEU A 269 1.33 -31.60 -1.22
C LEU A 269 -0.12 -31.17 -0.90
N SER A 270 -0.93 -30.79 -1.90
CA SER A 270 -2.29 -30.27 -1.70
C SER A 270 -3.24 -31.23 -0.95
N PHE A 271 -2.90 -32.52 -0.86
CA PHE A 271 -3.67 -33.54 -0.13
C PHE A 271 -2.89 -34.16 1.04
N ASP A 272 -1.78 -33.54 1.45
CA ASP A 272 -1.00 -33.89 2.64
C ASP A 272 -0.89 -32.67 3.56
N THR A 273 -1.68 -32.69 4.64
CA THR A 273 -1.68 -31.67 5.69
C THR A 273 -0.30 -31.50 6.33
N GLN A 274 0.42 -32.59 6.63
CA GLN A 274 1.70 -32.51 7.35
C GLN A 274 2.84 -32.10 6.41
N GLY A 275 2.88 -32.67 5.20
CA GLY A 275 3.82 -32.25 4.16
C GLY A 275 3.68 -30.77 3.83
N THR A 276 2.44 -30.25 3.74
CA THR A 276 2.17 -28.82 3.57
C THR A 276 2.71 -28.00 4.75
N ILE A 277 2.45 -28.40 5.99
CA ILE A 277 2.95 -27.69 7.19
C ILE A 277 4.49 -27.64 7.21
N GLU A 278 5.18 -28.76 6.94
CA GLU A 278 6.64 -28.78 6.98
C GLU A 278 7.28 -28.05 5.79
N LYS A 279 6.69 -28.13 4.58
CA LYS A 279 7.14 -27.32 3.43
C LYS A 279 6.95 -25.82 3.69
N ALA A 280 5.84 -25.42 4.32
CA ALA A 280 5.61 -24.03 4.71
C ALA A 280 6.67 -23.52 5.69
N LYS A 281 6.99 -24.28 6.75
CA LYS A 281 8.09 -23.98 7.68
C LYS A 281 9.44 -23.90 6.98
N GLN A 282 9.72 -24.83 6.06
CA GLN A 282 10.96 -24.85 5.28
C GLN A 282 11.13 -23.58 4.44
N LEU A 283 10.08 -23.13 3.74
CA LEU A 283 10.11 -21.90 2.95
C LEU A 283 10.32 -20.66 3.84
N ILE A 284 9.67 -20.58 5.01
CA ILE A 284 9.88 -19.49 5.96
C ILE A 284 11.32 -19.48 6.50
N ALA A 285 11.87 -20.63 6.92
CA ALA A 285 13.26 -20.71 7.37
C ALA A 285 14.27 -20.31 6.27
N LEU A 286 13.96 -20.59 4.99
CA LEU A 286 14.74 -20.12 3.86
C LEU A 286 14.65 -18.59 3.68
N TYR A 287 13.47 -17.97 3.88
CA TYR A 287 13.33 -16.50 3.89
C TYR A 287 14.10 -15.86 5.06
N GLU A 288 13.96 -16.40 6.27
CA GLU A 288 14.68 -15.93 7.47
C GLU A 288 16.20 -16.04 7.28
N SER A 289 16.69 -17.08 6.58
CA SER A 289 18.11 -17.20 6.21
C SER A 289 18.61 -16.04 5.32
N GLN A 290 17.72 -15.32 4.65
CA GLN A 290 18.02 -14.15 3.80
C GLN A 290 17.75 -12.81 4.51
N GLY A 291 17.48 -12.82 5.81
CA GLY A 291 17.16 -11.63 6.60
C GLY A 291 15.74 -11.09 6.37
N ILE A 292 14.85 -11.90 5.78
CA ILE A 292 13.46 -11.52 5.52
C ILE A 292 12.60 -12.08 6.66
N SER A 293 11.91 -11.21 7.40
CA SER A 293 10.92 -11.68 8.38
C SER A 293 9.75 -12.35 7.67
N LYS A 294 9.23 -13.43 8.27
CA LYS A 294 8.00 -14.11 7.85
C LYS A 294 6.80 -13.17 7.68
N ASP A 295 6.77 -12.03 8.38
CA ASP A 295 5.68 -11.05 8.29
C ASP A 295 5.60 -10.38 6.91
N ARG A 296 6.69 -10.42 6.12
CA ARG A 296 6.74 -9.99 4.71
C ARG A 296 6.28 -11.10 3.73
N VAL A 297 5.91 -12.29 4.21
CA VAL A 297 5.64 -13.47 3.39
C VAL A 297 4.24 -14.01 3.68
N LEU A 298 3.53 -14.39 2.62
CA LEU A 298 2.33 -15.22 2.71
C LEU A 298 2.64 -16.60 2.12
N VAL A 299 2.57 -17.66 2.93
CA VAL A 299 2.69 -19.03 2.41
C VAL A 299 1.38 -19.38 1.71
N LYS A 300 1.46 -19.66 0.42
CA LYS A 300 0.30 -19.83 -0.44
C LYS A 300 0.00 -21.31 -0.64
N ILE A 301 -1.24 -21.71 -0.36
CA ILE A 301 -1.66 -23.11 -0.18
C ILE A 301 -2.99 -23.34 -0.92
N ALA A 302 -3.12 -24.46 -1.64
CA ALA A 302 -4.36 -24.81 -2.33
C ALA A 302 -5.51 -25.05 -1.32
N SER A 303 -6.71 -24.53 -1.62
CA SER A 303 -7.88 -24.55 -0.72
C SER A 303 -8.61 -25.91 -0.69
N THR A 304 -7.85 -27.00 -0.60
CA THR A 304 -8.36 -28.34 -0.25
C THR A 304 -8.73 -28.38 1.24
N TYR A 305 -9.38 -29.45 1.72
CA TYR A 305 -9.63 -29.58 3.16
C TYR A 305 -8.31 -29.67 3.92
N GLU A 306 -7.38 -30.46 3.41
CA GLU A 306 -6.04 -30.72 3.93
C GLU A 306 -5.21 -29.43 4.00
N GLY A 307 -5.21 -28.62 2.93
CA GLY A 307 -4.52 -27.32 2.88
C GLY A 307 -5.12 -26.29 3.83
N ILE A 308 -6.44 -26.27 4.01
CA ILE A 308 -7.10 -25.38 4.99
C ILE A 308 -6.79 -25.83 6.43
N LYS A 309 -6.74 -27.14 6.72
CA LYS A 309 -6.29 -27.65 8.03
C LYS A 309 -4.81 -27.34 8.29
N ALA A 310 -3.96 -27.40 7.26
CA ALA A 310 -2.56 -27.01 7.36
C ALA A 310 -2.40 -25.51 7.68
N ALA A 311 -3.13 -24.65 6.96
CA ALA A 311 -3.12 -23.21 7.21
C ALA A 311 -3.61 -22.84 8.62
N ALA A 312 -4.67 -23.49 9.12
CA ALA A 312 -5.17 -23.29 10.48
C ALA A 312 -4.09 -23.57 11.55
N GLU A 313 -3.22 -24.57 11.33
CA GLU A 313 -2.10 -24.87 12.21
C GLU A 313 -0.95 -23.87 12.07
N LEU A 314 -0.60 -23.50 10.83
CA LEU A 314 0.47 -22.54 10.52
C LEU A 314 0.19 -21.16 11.14
N GLU A 315 -1.03 -20.67 11.04
CA GLU A 315 -1.47 -19.42 11.66
C GLU A 315 -1.48 -19.57 13.20
N ALA A 316 -2.23 -20.53 13.74
CA ALA A 316 -2.53 -20.58 15.18
C ALA A 316 -1.37 -21.09 16.06
N LYS A 317 -0.45 -21.91 15.55
CA LYS A 317 0.69 -22.45 16.32
C LYS A 317 2.04 -21.85 15.95
N HIS A 318 2.20 -21.35 14.73
CA HIS A 318 3.49 -20.89 14.22
C HIS A 318 3.51 -19.40 13.85
N GLY A 319 2.35 -18.74 13.74
CA GLY A 319 2.25 -17.39 13.22
C GLY A 319 2.90 -17.29 11.84
N ILE A 320 2.59 -18.23 10.96
CA ILE A 320 3.01 -18.25 9.56
C ILE A 320 1.77 -17.90 8.75
N HIS A 321 1.77 -16.69 8.19
CA HIS A 321 0.60 -16.14 7.53
C HIS A 321 0.34 -16.79 6.17
N CYS A 322 -0.92 -17.15 5.92
CA CYS A 322 -1.32 -18.00 4.81
C CYS A 322 -2.17 -17.26 3.76
N ASN A 323 -1.97 -17.60 2.49
CA ASN A 323 -2.79 -17.20 1.34
C ASN A 323 -3.47 -18.44 0.73
N LEU A 324 -4.78 -18.57 0.92
CA LEU A 324 -5.53 -19.75 0.48
C LEU A 324 -6.00 -19.57 -0.96
N THR A 325 -5.31 -20.24 -1.88
CA THR A 325 -5.46 -20.12 -3.35
C THR A 325 -6.29 -21.27 -3.93
N LEU A 326 -6.61 -21.23 -5.23
CA LEU A 326 -7.51 -22.19 -5.89
C LEU A 326 -8.86 -22.31 -5.16
N LEU A 327 -9.37 -21.16 -4.70
CA LEU A 327 -10.65 -21.03 -4.03
C LEU A 327 -11.71 -20.65 -5.07
N PHE A 328 -12.75 -21.47 -5.19
CA PHE A 328 -13.79 -21.37 -6.20
C PHE A 328 -15.20 -21.44 -5.59
N GLY A 329 -15.41 -22.41 -4.69
CA GLY A 329 -16.72 -22.70 -4.08
C GLY A 329 -16.87 -22.11 -2.68
N PHE A 330 -18.10 -21.73 -2.32
CA PHE A 330 -18.40 -21.04 -1.06
C PHE A 330 -17.98 -21.83 0.19
N CYS A 331 -18.06 -23.17 0.17
CA CYS A 331 -17.63 -24.02 1.28
C CYS A 331 -16.13 -23.89 1.60
N GLN A 332 -15.29 -23.59 0.61
CA GLN A 332 -13.87 -23.29 0.81
C GLN A 332 -13.68 -21.95 1.53
N ALA A 333 -14.39 -20.90 1.10
CA ALA A 333 -14.33 -19.59 1.75
C ALA A 333 -14.78 -19.63 3.22
N VAL A 334 -15.85 -20.36 3.52
CA VAL A 334 -16.32 -20.53 4.91
C VAL A 334 -15.29 -21.29 5.74
N ALA A 335 -14.76 -22.41 5.25
CA ALA A 335 -13.75 -23.18 5.98
C ALA A 335 -12.45 -22.39 6.23
N CYS A 336 -12.05 -21.51 5.30
CA CYS A 336 -10.93 -20.58 5.49
C CYS A 336 -11.20 -19.54 6.58
N ALA A 337 -12.43 -19.01 6.67
CA ALA A 337 -12.83 -18.07 7.72
C ALA A 337 -12.86 -18.73 9.11
N GLU A 338 -13.39 -19.95 9.20
CA GLU A 338 -13.35 -20.77 10.41
C GLU A 338 -11.91 -21.11 10.84
N ALA A 339 -10.99 -21.23 9.87
CA ALA A 339 -9.57 -21.49 10.08
C ALA A 339 -8.77 -20.23 10.47
N LYS A 340 -9.39 -19.05 10.39
CA LYS A 340 -8.77 -17.73 10.66
C LYS A 340 -7.49 -17.50 9.86
N VAL A 341 -7.48 -17.91 8.59
CA VAL A 341 -6.34 -17.64 7.69
C VAL A 341 -6.22 -16.15 7.44
N THR A 342 -5.00 -15.65 7.21
CA THR A 342 -4.75 -14.23 6.98
C THR A 342 -5.45 -13.72 5.71
N LEU A 343 -5.40 -14.50 4.64
CA LEU A 343 -5.90 -14.09 3.32
C LEU A 343 -6.45 -15.27 2.52
N ILE A 344 -7.51 -15.03 1.75
CA ILE A 344 -7.99 -15.93 0.69
C ILE A 344 -7.80 -15.28 -0.69
N SER A 345 -7.46 -16.10 -1.69
CA SER A 345 -7.46 -15.74 -3.11
C SER A 345 -8.59 -16.48 -3.85
N PRO A 346 -9.85 -16.00 -3.80
CA PRO A 346 -10.92 -16.49 -4.67
C PRO A 346 -10.67 -16.10 -6.14
N PHE A 347 -10.82 -17.07 -7.04
CA PHE A 347 -10.49 -16.92 -8.45
C PHE A 347 -11.72 -16.49 -9.25
N VAL A 348 -11.60 -15.44 -10.07
CA VAL A 348 -12.68 -14.91 -10.91
C VAL A 348 -12.67 -15.55 -12.29
N GLY A 349 -11.71 -15.18 -13.14
CA GLY A 349 -11.68 -15.57 -14.55
C GLY A 349 -11.61 -17.08 -14.83
N ARG A 350 -11.19 -17.93 -13.87
CA ARG A 350 -11.27 -19.41 -14.03
C ARG A 350 -12.68 -19.97 -13.82
N ILE A 351 -13.55 -19.26 -13.09
CA ILE A 351 -14.97 -19.59 -12.98
C ILE A 351 -15.66 -19.22 -14.30
N LEU A 352 -15.38 -18.02 -14.83
CA LEU A 352 -15.80 -17.60 -16.17
C LEU A 352 -15.40 -18.61 -17.26
N ASP A 353 -14.15 -19.10 -17.26
CA ASP A 353 -13.68 -20.14 -18.20
C ASP A 353 -14.54 -21.41 -18.14
N TRP A 354 -14.96 -21.86 -16.94
CA TRP A 354 -15.78 -23.05 -16.77
C TRP A 354 -17.20 -22.83 -17.26
N TYR A 355 -17.81 -21.68 -16.94
CA TYR A 355 -19.16 -21.34 -17.37
C TYR A 355 -19.25 -21.14 -18.88
N LYS A 356 -18.34 -20.38 -19.50
CA LYS A 356 -18.29 -20.21 -20.97
C LYS A 356 -18.06 -21.53 -21.73
N LYS A 357 -17.38 -22.52 -21.12
CA LYS A 357 -17.19 -23.85 -21.69
C LYS A 357 -18.46 -24.72 -21.60
N ASN A 358 -19.10 -24.78 -20.43
CA ASN A 358 -20.17 -25.75 -20.15
C ASN A 358 -21.59 -25.19 -20.32
N LYS A 359 -21.74 -23.87 -20.40
CA LYS A 359 -23.00 -23.12 -20.56
C LYS A 359 -22.78 -21.95 -21.55
N PRO A 360 -22.46 -22.23 -22.82
CA PRO A 360 -21.97 -21.20 -23.77
C PRO A 360 -22.96 -20.07 -24.04
N ASP A 361 -24.27 -20.33 -23.96
CA ASP A 361 -25.35 -19.36 -24.24
C ASP A 361 -25.66 -18.40 -23.08
N GLY A 362 -24.88 -18.41 -22.00
CA GLY A 362 -25.07 -17.54 -20.84
C GLY A 362 -24.54 -16.12 -21.05
N ASN A 363 -25.25 -15.12 -20.51
CA ASN A 363 -24.71 -13.77 -20.34
C ASN A 363 -23.74 -13.76 -19.15
N TYR A 364 -22.50 -13.33 -19.40
CA TYR A 364 -21.43 -13.25 -18.42
C TYR A 364 -20.72 -11.89 -18.43
N ASP A 365 -21.42 -10.84 -18.86
CA ASP A 365 -20.83 -9.51 -19.02
C ASP A 365 -20.93 -8.71 -17.71
N GLY A 366 -19.80 -8.13 -17.30
CA GLY A 366 -19.68 -7.27 -16.13
C GLY A 366 -20.20 -7.92 -14.85
N ALA A 367 -21.27 -7.37 -14.29
CA ALA A 367 -21.85 -7.82 -13.02
C ALA A 367 -22.41 -9.26 -13.07
N ASN A 368 -22.67 -9.81 -14.27
CA ASN A 368 -23.18 -11.18 -14.49
C ASN A 368 -22.06 -12.24 -14.62
N ASP A 369 -20.79 -11.85 -14.47
CA ASP A 369 -19.68 -12.80 -14.46
C ASP A 369 -19.79 -13.69 -13.19
N PRO A 370 -19.82 -15.03 -13.33
CA PRO A 370 -20.06 -15.94 -12.20
C PRO A 370 -18.88 -16.01 -11.21
N GLY A 371 -17.68 -15.60 -11.64
CA GLY A 371 -16.54 -15.40 -10.75
C GLY A 371 -16.65 -14.10 -9.96
N VAL A 372 -17.15 -13.03 -10.59
CA VAL A 372 -17.49 -11.78 -9.91
C VAL A 372 -18.60 -12.03 -8.88
N GLU A 373 -19.69 -12.72 -9.25
CA GLU A 373 -20.75 -13.11 -8.31
C GLU A 373 -20.21 -13.91 -7.12
N SER A 374 -19.32 -14.89 -7.36
CA SER A 374 -18.68 -15.68 -6.31
C SER A 374 -17.87 -14.81 -5.33
N VAL A 375 -17.01 -13.93 -5.82
CA VAL A 375 -16.22 -13.02 -4.96
C VAL A 375 -17.12 -12.04 -4.21
N LYS A 376 -18.15 -11.47 -4.85
CA LYS A 376 -19.13 -10.59 -4.19
C LYS A 376 -19.82 -11.31 -3.04
N HIS A 377 -20.31 -12.53 -3.26
CA HIS A 377 -20.99 -13.33 -2.23
C HIS A 377 -20.06 -13.71 -1.06
N ILE A 378 -18.80 -14.07 -1.35
CA ILE A 378 -17.78 -14.36 -0.33
C ILE A 378 -17.47 -13.11 0.51
N TYR A 379 -17.26 -11.96 -0.14
CA TYR A 379 -17.03 -10.68 0.53
C TYR A 379 -18.22 -10.29 1.42
N GLU A 380 -19.45 -10.40 0.91
CA GLU A 380 -20.67 -10.14 1.67
C GLU A 380 -20.76 -11.02 2.92
N TYR A 381 -20.56 -12.34 2.79
CA TYR A 381 -20.55 -13.25 3.94
C TYR A 381 -19.50 -12.86 4.97
N TYR A 382 -18.27 -12.56 4.54
CA TYR A 382 -17.18 -12.19 5.43
C TYR A 382 -17.50 -10.92 6.22
N LYS A 383 -18.00 -9.85 5.57
CA LYS A 383 -18.30 -8.59 6.26
C LYS A 383 -19.60 -8.64 7.08
N GLN A 384 -20.55 -9.51 6.74
CA GLN A 384 -21.73 -9.80 7.58
C GLN A 384 -21.37 -10.59 8.85
N GLN A 385 -20.53 -11.63 8.74
CA GLN A 385 -20.15 -12.50 9.86
C GLN A 385 -18.99 -11.93 10.72
N GLY A 386 -18.41 -10.79 10.34
CA GLY A 386 -17.31 -10.15 11.07
C GLY A 386 -15.95 -10.86 10.90
N VAL A 387 -15.71 -11.46 9.74
CA VAL A 387 -14.48 -12.19 9.42
C VAL A 387 -13.34 -11.22 9.09
N GLU A 388 -12.21 -11.40 9.77
CA GLU A 388 -10.99 -10.59 9.60
C GLU A 388 -10.11 -11.02 8.41
N THR A 389 -10.25 -12.27 7.95
CA THR A 389 -9.56 -12.80 6.76
C THR A 389 -9.74 -11.89 5.54
N ILE A 390 -8.63 -11.50 4.92
CA ILE A 390 -8.60 -10.63 3.76
C ILE A 390 -9.16 -11.35 2.53
N VAL A 391 -10.07 -10.69 1.80
CA VAL A 391 -10.56 -11.17 0.50
C VAL A 391 -9.73 -10.55 -0.63
N MET A 392 -8.97 -11.37 -1.36
CA MET A 392 -8.18 -10.93 -2.51
C MET A 392 -8.67 -11.56 -3.82
N GLY A 393 -9.49 -10.84 -4.59
CA GLY A 393 -9.93 -11.33 -5.90
C GLY A 393 -8.74 -11.57 -6.84
N ALA A 394 -8.74 -12.69 -7.57
CA ALA A 394 -7.57 -13.17 -8.32
C ALA A 394 -7.91 -13.77 -9.70
N SER A 395 -6.90 -13.96 -10.54
CA SER A 395 -6.97 -14.80 -11.76
C SER A 395 -7.91 -14.28 -12.86
N PHE A 396 -7.97 -12.95 -13.04
CA PHE A 396 -8.85 -12.24 -13.98
C PHE A 396 -8.61 -12.57 -15.48
N ARG A 397 -9.61 -12.43 -16.35
CA ARG A 397 -9.43 -12.39 -17.83
C ARG A 397 -9.46 -10.97 -18.39
N ASN A 398 -10.30 -10.11 -17.84
CA ASN A 398 -10.56 -8.77 -18.36
C ASN A 398 -10.66 -7.71 -17.24
N THR A 399 -10.67 -6.42 -17.60
CA THR A 399 -10.70 -5.33 -16.60
C THR A 399 -12.08 -5.13 -16.00
N SER A 400 -13.18 -5.43 -16.70
CA SER A 400 -14.55 -5.31 -16.18
C SER A 400 -14.77 -6.22 -14.96
N GLU A 401 -14.16 -7.41 -14.91
CA GLU A 401 -14.13 -8.28 -13.72
C GLU A 401 -13.49 -7.58 -12.49
N ILE A 402 -12.47 -6.76 -12.71
CA ILE A 402 -11.73 -6.01 -11.67
C ILE A 402 -12.55 -4.78 -11.24
N GLU A 403 -13.07 -4.05 -12.23
CA GLU A 403 -13.92 -2.86 -12.05
C GLU A 403 -15.20 -3.20 -11.27
N GLU A 404 -15.81 -4.36 -11.53
CA GLU A 404 -16.98 -4.87 -10.81
C GLU A 404 -16.69 -5.36 -9.38
N LEU A 405 -15.41 -5.44 -9.01
CA LEU A 405 -14.94 -5.78 -7.65
C LEU A 405 -14.20 -4.62 -6.98
N ALA A 406 -14.24 -3.40 -7.54
CA ALA A 406 -13.66 -2.21 -6.93
C ALA A 406 -14.26 -1.96 -5.53
N GLY A 407 -13.39 -1.89 -4.51
CA GLY A 407 -13.78 -1.84 -3.10
C GLY A 407 -13.72 -3.18 -2.35
N CYS A 408 -13.33 -4.27 -3.03
CA CYS A 408 -12.81 -5.48 -2.38
C CYS A 408 -11.53 -5.14 -1.61
N ASP A 409 -11.18 -5.91 -0.57
CA ASP A 409 -10.06 -5.56 0.33
C ASP A 409 -8.74 -5.44 -0.46
N TYR A 410 -8.46 -6.46 -1.29
CA TYR A 410 -7.31 -6.57 -2.17
C TYR A 410 -7.76 -7.13 -3.53
N LEU A 411 -7.01 -6.86 -4.61
CA LEU A 411 -7.16 -7.55 -5.90
C LEU A 411 -5.76 -7.82 -6.48
N THR A 412 -5.47 -9.07 -6.86
CA THR A 412 -4.20 -9.44 -7.53
C THR A 412 -4.36 -9.60 -9.02
N ILE A 413 -3.61 -8.76 -9.76
CA ILE A 413 -3.85 -8.42 -11.16
C ILE A 413 -2.55 -8.65 -11.93
N SER A 414 -2.65 -9.27 -13.10
CA SER A 414 -1.47 -9.50 -13.96
C SER A 414 -1.00 -8.20 -14.62
N PRO A 415 0.31 -8.06 -14.96
CA PRO A 415 0.85 -6.84 -15.58
C PRO A 415 0.07 -6.39 -16.83
N GLY A 416 -0.35 -7.32 -17.70
CA GLY A 416 -1.14 -7.01 -18.90
C GLY A 416 -2.60 -6.59 -18.67
N LEU A 417 -3.08 -6.60 -17.42
CA LEU A 417 -4.34 -5.97 -17.01
C LEU A 417 -4.09 -4.70 -16.18
N LEU A 418 -3.03 -4.64 -15.37
CA LEU A 418 -2.56 -3.41 -14.71
C LEU A 418 -2.26 -2.30 -15.73
N GLU A 419 -1.55 -2.63 -16.82
CA GLU A 419 -1.24 -1.67 -17.88
C GLU A 419 -2.49 -1.16 -18.59
N LYS A 420 -3.53 -2.00 -18.76
CA LYS A 420 -4.82 -1.56 -19.34
C LYS A 420 -5.57 -0.61 -18.40
N LEU A 421 -5.54 -0.86 -17.10
CA LEU A 421 -6.14 0.04 -16.10
C LEU A 421 -5.36 1.36 -15.98
N LYS A 422 -4.05 1.34 -16.24
CA LYS A 422 -3.17 2.52 -16.25
C LYS A 422 -3.29 3.35 -17.53
N ALA A 423 -3.52 2.71 -18.67
CA ALA A 423 -3.75 3.36 -19.97
C ALA A 423 -5.22 3.82 -20.19
N ASP A 424 -6.08 3.60 -19.20
CA ASP A 424 -7.49 3.99 -19.19
C ASP A 424 -7.72 5.08 -18.13
N SER A 425 -8.68 5.96 -18.38
CA SER A 425 -8.99 7.15 -17.57
C SER A 425 -10.49 7.33 -17.32
N LYS A 426 -11.28 6.27 -17.51
CA LYS A 426 -12.71 6.28 -17.16
C LYS A 426 -12.91 6.37 -15.64
N PRO A 427 -13.95 7.08 -15.16
CA PRO A 427 -14.34 7.05 -13.76
C PRO A 427 -14.63 5.62 -13.28
N LEU A 428 -14.27 5.33 -12.03
CA LEU A 428 -14.50 4.03 -11.39
C LEU A 428 -15.34 4.18 -10.13
N ASP A 429 -16.54 3.59 -10.13
CA ASP A 429 -17.42 3.53 -8.97
C ASP A 429 -16.98 2.45 -7.97
N ARG A 430 -17.00 2.77 -6.68
CA ARG A 430 -16.81 1.77 -5.61
C ARG A 430 -18.00 0.82 -5.54
N LYS A 431 -17.86 -0.38 -6.12
CA LYS A 431 -18.88 -1.43 -6.13
C LYS A 431 -19.11 -2.00 -4.74
N LEU A 432 -18.03 -2.42 -4.05
CA LEU A 432 -18.06 -3.13 -2.78
C LEU A 432 -17.67 -2.25 -1.58
N SER A 433 -18.38 -2.41 -0.46
CA SER A 433 -18.03 -1.77 0.82
C SER A 433 -18.60 -2.57 2.00
N VAL A 434 -18.09 -2.30 3.21
CA VAL A 434 -18.54 -2.99 4.44
C VAL A 434 -19.98 -2.63 4.78
N GLU A 435 -20.41 -1.41 4.47
CA GLU A 435 -21.75 -0.88 4.69
C GLU A 435 -22.73 -1.56 3.74
N LYS A 436 -22.39 -1.61 2.43
CA LYS A 436 -23.16 -2.32 1.41
C LYS A 436 -23.32 -3.80 1.77
N ALA A 437 -22.23 -4.47 2.14
CA ALA A 437 -22.24 -5.89 2.50
C ALA A 437 -23.11 -6.19 3.74
N LYS A 438 -23.11 -5.32 4.75
CA LYS A 438 -23.95 -5.44 5.95
C LYS A 438 -25.43 -5.07 5.70
N ALA A 439 -25.71 -4.25 4.70
CA ALA A 439 -27.07 -3.92 4.26
C ALA A 439 -27.65 -4.90 3.22
N ALA A 440 -26.80 -5.74 2.63
CA ALA A 440 -27.20 -6.79 1.69
C ALA A 440 -28.08 -7.87 2.37
N LYS A 441 -28.67 -8.76 1.55
CA LYS A 441 -29.49 -9.87 2.04
C LYS A 441 -28.66 -10.74 3.00
N ALA A 442 -29.21 -11.01 4.19
CA ALA A 442 -28.54 -11.81 5.20
C ALA A 442 -28.23 -13.23 4.70
N ILE A 443 -26.95 -13.60 4.73
CA ILE A 443 -26.46 -14.92 4.34
C ILE A 443 -26.39 -15.80 5.60
N PRO A 444 -27.09 -16.96 5.64
CA PRO A 444 -27.09 -17.82 6.82
C PRO A 444 -25.69 -18.30 7.20
N LYS A 445 -25.33 -18.22 8.49
CA LYS A 445 -24.07 -18.79 8.98
C LYS A 445 -24.06 -20.30 8.75
N VAL A 446 -22.99 -20.79 8.15
CA VAL A 446 -22.71 -22.22 7.96
C VAL A 446 -21.29 -22.55 8.41
N GLU A 447 -21.05 -23.82 8.71
CA GLU A 447 -19.82 -24.33 9.33
C GLU A 447 -19.36 -25.61 8.62
N TYR A 448 -18.05 -25.74 8.36
CA TYR A 448 -17.45 -26.79 7.52
C TYR A 448 -16.10 -27.32 8.04
N LEU A 449 -15.26 -26.50 8.68
CA LEU A 449 -13.87 -26.84 9.05
C LEU A 449 -13.75 -28.03 10.04
N GLN A 450 -14.76 -28.23 10.88
CA GLN A 450 -14.85 -29.37 11.81
C GLN A 450 -15.81 -30.47 11.29
N HIS A 451 -16.25 -30.36 10.04
CA HIS A 451 -17.27 -31.20 9.42
C HIS A 451 -16.82 -31.66 8.02
N GLU A 452 -15.69 -32.37 7.96
CA GLU A 452 -15.05 -32.83 6.73
C GLU A 452 -16.02 -33.43 5.70
N GLN A 453 -16.90 -34.34 6.13
CA GLN A 453 -17.89 -34.96 5.23
C GLN A 453 -18.81 -33.91 4.58
N LYS A 454 -19.25 -32.90 5.35
CA LYS A 454 -20.09 -31.80 4.88
C LYS A 454 -19.32 -30.87 3.93
N PHE A 455 -18.03 -30.62 4.20
CA PHE A 455 -17.15 -29.88 3.29
C PHE A 455 -16.99 -30.62 1.96
N ARG A 456 -16.59 -31.90 2.00
CA ARG A 456 -16.36 -32.70 0.79
C ARG A 456 -17.63 -32.88 -0.04
N ILE A 457 -18.80 -33.07 0.58
CA ILE A 457 -20.09 -33.13 -0.13
C ILE A 457 -20.46 -31.77 -0.74
N ALA A 458 -20.29 -30.66 -0.01
CA ALA A 458 -20.61 -29.33 -0.55
C ALA A 458 -19.69 -28.94 -1.72
N LEU A 459 -18.41 -29.30 -1.66
CA LEU A 459 -17.46 -29.12 -2.76
C LEU A 459 -17.76 -30.03 -3.95
N LEU A 460 -18.14 -31.30 -3.71
CA LEU A 460 -18.49 -32.26 -4.77
C LEU A 460 -19.77 -31.86 -5.53
N ASN A 461 -20.74 -31.26 -4.83
CA ASN A 461 -21.99 -30.79 -5.43
C ASN A 461 -21.84 -29.46 -6.19
N ASP A 462 -20.72 -28.75 -6.02
CA ASP A 462 -20.32 -27.59 -6.82
C ASP A 462 -19.38 -28.08 -7.94
N GLU A 463 -19.97 -28.57 -9.04
CA GLU A 463 -19.24 -29.16 -10.18
C GLU A 463 -18.11 -28.25 -10.68
N MET A 464 -18.34 -26.93 -10.70
CA MET A 464 -17.36 -25.94 -11.13
C MET A 464 -16.19 -25.85 -10.14
N ALA A 465 -16.47 -25.71 -8.84
CA ALA A 465 -15.42 -25.61 -7.84
C ALA A 465 -14.62 -26.91 -7.72
N PHE A 466 -15.30 -28.06 -7.82
CA PHE A 466 -14.66 -29.37 -7.87
C PHE A 466 -13.72 -29.48 -9.08
N ASP A 467 -14.20 -29.20 -10.29
CA ASP A 467 -13.39 -29.25 -11.51
C ASP A 467 -12.18 -28.32 -11.41
N LYS A 468 -12.40 -27.05 -11.06
CA LYS A 468 -11.36 -26.02 -11.12
C LYS A 468 -10.32 -26.11 -10.01
N LEU A 469 -10.67 -26.65 -8.84
CA LEU A 469 -9.69 -27.02 -7.81
C LEU A 469 -8.76 -28.12 -8.34
N HIS A 470 -9.30 -29.23 -8.82
CA HIS A 470 -8.49 -30.37 -9.26
C HIS A 470 -7.74 -30.09 -10.58
N GLU A 471 -8.32 -29.31 -11.50
CA GLU A 471 -7.62 -28.78 -12.68
C GLU A 471 -6.44 -27.88 -12.28
N GLY A 472 -6.67 -26.98 -11.32
CA GLY A 472 -5.65 -26.07 -10.80
C GLY A 472 -4.47 -26.79 -10.16
N ILE A 473 -4.73 -27.74 -9.27
CA ILE A 473 -3.70 -28.56 -8.61
C ILE A 473 -2.91 -29.35 -9.64
N ARG A 474 -3.57 -30.06 -10.57
CA ARG A 474 -2.89 -30.81 -11.64
C ARG A 474 -2.00 -29.93 -12.51
N LYS A 475 -2.45 -28.72 -12.86
CA LYS A 475 -1.64 -27.78 -13.65
C LYS A 475 -0.41 -27.31 -12.87
N PHE A 476 -0.58 -26.84 -11.65
CA PHE A 476 0.54 -26.34 -10.85
C PHE A 476 1.55 -27.43 -10.49
N ALA A 477 1.11 -28.67 -10.28
CA ALA A 477 1.98 -29.84 -10.11
C ALA A 477 2.80 -30.14 -11.40
N ALA A 478 2.17 -30.08 -12.58
CA ALA A 478 2.87 -30.25 -13.86
C ALA A 478 3.85 -29.10 -14.16
N ASP A 479 3.50 -27.86 -13.80
CA ASP A 479 4.40 -26.70 -13.92
C ASP A 479 5.60 -26.85 -12.96
N ALA A 480 5.38 -27.28 -11.71
CA ALA A 480 6.44 -27.55 -10.73
C ALA A 480 7.38 -28.69 -11.20
N GLN A 481 6.84 -29.79 -11.73
CA GLN A 481 7.66 -30.87 -12.30
C GLN A 481 8.44 -30.42 -13.54
N THR A 482 7.88 -29.49 -14.34
CA THR A 482 8.59 -28.89 -15.48
C THR A 482 9.73 -27.99 -15.02
N LEU A 483 9.51 -27.18 -13.98
CA LEU A 483 10.55 -26.38 -13.32
C LEU A 483 11.67 -27.27 -12.77
N LYS A 484 11.31 -28.34 -12.04
CA LYS A 484 12.24 -29.35 -11.53
C LYS A 484 13.15 -29.91 -12.65
N GLY A 485 12.56 -30.28 -13.79
CA GLY A 485 13.30 -30.77 -14.97
C GLY A 485 14.07 -29.72 -15.77
N ILE A 486 13.95 -28.42 -15.46
CA ILE A 486 14.86 -27.36 -15.91
C ILE A 486 16.05 -27.26 -14.95
N ILE A 487 15.79 -27.25 -13.65
CA ILE A 487 16.80 -27.14 -12.59
C ILE A 487 17.71 -28.38 -12.55
N GLU A 488 17.18 -29.58 -12.77
CA GLU A 488 17.95 -30.83 -12.82
C GLU A 488 19.08 -30.81 -13.86
N LYS A 489 18.92 -30.04 -14.95
CA LYS A 489 19.91 -29.89 -16.03
C LYS A 489 21.09 -28.96 -15.67
N LYS A 490 21.07 -28.36 -14.48
CA LYS A 490 22.18 -27.57 -13.89
C LYS A 490 23.06 -28.40 -12.92
N PHE A 491 22.77 -29.69 -12.78
CA PHE A 491 23.47 -30.66 -11.92
C PHE A 491 24.18 -31.74 -12.74
#